data_AF-A0A915I3Q5-F1
#
_entry.id   AF-A0A915I3Q5-F1
#
_cell.length_a   1.000
_cell.length_b   1.000
_cell.length_c   1.000
_cell.angle_alpha   90.00
_cell.angle_beta   90.00
_cell.angle_gamma   90.00
#
_symmetry.space_group_name_H-M   'P 1'
#
loop_
_entity.id
_entity.type
_entity.pdbx_description
1 polymer ?
#
loop_
_entity_poly.entity_id
_entity_poly.type
_entity_poly.pdbx_seq_one_letter_code
_entity_poly.pdbx_strand_id
1 'polypeptide(L)'
;STEHYLFAQKASATNLSEKENQIINCDNAAIAKRLGEQFDWSNPTTPWAEFASRTLYKANWYKYSQLKHLRRALFNTLNYELVETNPFDPYWGIGIRIEDLRIDNRSNWGANNFGKILMKLRDEMQSN
;
A
#
# COMPACT_ATOMS: atom_id res chain seq x y z
N SER A 1 9.33 4.00 -3.67
CA SER A 1 7.85 4.12 -3.69
C SER A 1 7.26 3.29 -2.55
N THR A 2 5.97 3.45 -2.24
CA THR A 2 5.30 2.63 -1.21
C THR A 2 5.37 1.12 -1.53
N GLU A 3 5.36 0.78 -2.82
CA GLU A 3 5.51 -0.61 -3.30
C GLU A 3 6.90 -1.18 -3.00
N HIS A 4 7.99 -0.40 -3.09
CA HIS A 4 9.33 -0.89 -2.72
C HIS A 4 9.38 -1.37 -1.27
N TYR A 5 8.81 -0.59 -0.36
CA TYR A 5 8.79 -0.96 1.06
C TYR A 5 7.86 -2.17 1.30
N LEU A 6 6.78 -2.29 0.51
CA LEU A 6 5.92 -3.48 0.52
C LEU A 6 6.70 -4.74 0.18
N PHE A 7 7.47 -4.70 -0.90
CA PHE A 7 8.26 -5.84 -1.34
C PHE A 7 9.48 -6.10 -0.44
N ALA A 8 10.11 -5.05 0.10
CA ALA A 8 11.26 -5.17 1.01
C ALA A 8 10.89 -5.88 2.31
N GLN A 9 9.85 -5.41 3.01
CA GLN A 9 9.42 -6.11 4.22
C GLN A 9 8.82 -7.50 3.91
N LYS A 10 8.22 -7.68 2.73
CA LYS A 10 7.72 -8.98 2.26
C LYS A 10 8.85 -10.01 2.22
N ALA A 11 10.05 -9.63 1.83
CA ALA A 11 11.24 -10.48 1.91
C ALA A 11 11.71 -10.70 3.38
N SER A 12 11.64 -9.67 4.23
CA SER A 12 11.97 -9.76 5.67
C SER A 12 11.15 -10.82 6.41
N ALA A 13 9.84 -10.89 6.12
CA ALA A 13 8.91 -11.82 6.76
C ALA A 13 9.11 -13.30 6.38
N THR A 14 9.96 -13.58 5.38
CA THR A 14 10.26 -14.95 4.93
C THR A 14 11.61 -15.49 5.43
N ASN A 15 12.28 -14.83 6.39
CA ASN A 15 13.64 -15.18 6.81
C ASN A 15 14.68 -15.10 5.66
N LEU A 16 14.38 -14.32 4.61
CA LEU A 16 15.21 -14.17 3.41
C LEU A 16 15.91 -12.80 3.41
N SER A 17 16.75 -12.55 4.41
CA SER A 17 17.47 -11.28 4.64
C SER A 17 18.29 -10.81 3.43
N GLU A 18 18.81 -11.74 2.64
CA GLU A 18 19.63 -11.45 1.45
C GLU A 18 18.79 -10.82 0.32
N LYS A 19 17.52 -11.22 0.19
CA LYS A 19 16.60 -10.70 -0.83
C LYS A 19 15.89 -9.42 -0.38
N GLU A 20 15.71 -9.23 0.92
CA GLU A 20 15.29 -7.95 1.50
C GLU A 20 16.27 -6.84 1.11
N ASN A 21 17.57 -7.08 1.24
CA ASN A 21 18.59 -6.14 0.79
C ASN A 21 18.52 -5.85 -0.71
N GLN A 22 18.19 -6.83 -1.55
CA GLN A 22 18.06 -6.61 -3.00
C GLN A 22 16.85 -5.73 -3.35
N ILE A 23 15.75 -5.84 -2.60
CA ILE A 23 14.55 -5.04 -2.84
C ILE A 23 14.67 -3.64 -2.24
N ILE A 24 15.35 -3.50 -1.09
CA ILE A 24 15.65 -2.19 -0.49
C ILE A 24 16.57 -1.38 -1.39
N ASN A 25 17.55 -2.03 -2.03
CA ASN A 25 18.57 -1.37 -2.84
C ASN A 25 18.26 -1.33 -4.34
N CYS A 26 17.09 -1.80 -4.80
CA CYS A 26 16.78 -1.74 -6.23
C CYS A 26 16.32 -0.34 -6.66
N ASP A 27 16.63 0.01 -7.91
CA ASP A 27 16.53 1.39 -8.39
C ASP A 27 15.08 1.88 -8.58
N ASN A 28 14.13 0.96 -8.82
CA ASN A 28 12.76 1.34 -9.14
C ASN A 28 11.69 0.26 -8.83
N ALA A 29 10.44 0.70 -8.78
CA ALA A 29 9.31 -0.06 -8.24
C ALA A 29 8.97 -1.29 -9.09
N ALA A 30 9.26 -1.24 -10.39
CA ALA A 30 9.07 -2.36 -11.29
C ALA A 30 10.06 -3.50 -10.98
N ILE A 31 11.31 -3.16 -10.60
CA ILE A 31 12.31 -4.15 -10.17
C ILE A 31 11.90 -4.76 -8.83
N ALA A 32 11.48 -3.95 -7.86
CA ALA A 32 10.97 -4.44 -6.58
C ALA A 32 9.79 -5.42 -6.76
N LYS A 33 8.84 -5.09 -7.65
CA LYS A 33 7.69 -5.94 -7.98
C LYS A 33 8.13 -7.27 -8.59
N ARG A 34 8.98 -7.24 -9.61
CA ARG A 34 9.48 -8.44 -10.29
C ARG A 34 10.24 -9.36 -9.36
N LEU A 35 11.06 -8.80 -8.46
CA LEU A 35 11.73 -9.57 -7.41
C LEU A 35 10.72 -10.18 -6.44
N GLY A 36 9.70 -9.41 -6.03
CA GLY A 36 8.60 -9.85 -5.17
C GLY A 36 7.71 -10.98 -5.72
N GLU A 37 7.65 -11.12 -7.05
CA GLU A 37 6.92 -12.17 -7.79
C GLU A 37 7.70 -13.49 -7.87
N GLN A 38 9.03 -13.47 -7.70
CA GLN A 38 9.90 -14.66 -7.77
C GLN A 38 10.01 -15.44 -6.45
N PHE A 39 9.31 -15.00 -5.40
CA PHE A 39 9.30 -15.69 -4.12
C PHE A 39 8.30 -16.85 -4.12
N ASP A 40 8.68 -17.96 -3.49
CA ASP A 40 7.76 -19.05 -3.17
C ASP A 40 6.94 -18.66 -1.93
N TRP A 41 5.64 -18.49 -2.13
CA TRP A 41 4.67 -18.04 -1.13
C TRP A 41 3.84 -19.18 -0.54
N SER A 42 4.24 -20.43 -0.77
CA SER A 42 3.42 -21.60 -0.42
C SER A 42 3.20 -21.79 1.09
N ASN A 43 4.00 -21.16 1.97
CA ASN A 43 3.87 -21.36 3.42
C ASN A 43 4.30 -20.14 4.27
N PRO A 44 3.51 -19.04 4.31
CA PRO A 44 3.86 -17.86 5.09
C PRO A 44 3.53 -18.05 6.58
N THR A 45 4.42 -17.57 7.46
CA THR A 45 4.23 -17.55 8.94
C THR A 45 3.15 -16.56 9.41
N THR A 46 2.67 -15.67 8.55
CA THR A 46 1.59 -14.71 8.82
C THR A 46 0.69 -14.59 7.59
N PRO A 47 -0.65 -14.47 7.75
CA PRO A 47 -1.54 -14.27 6.60
C PRO A 47 -1.10 -13.08 5.75
N TRP A 48 -1.00 -13.29 4.43
CA TRP A 48 -0.55 -12.28 3.46
C TRP A 48 -1.26 -10.93 3.60
N ALA A 49 -2.59 -10.96 3.83
CA ALA A 49 -3.40 -9.76 3.98
C ALA A 49 -2.98 -8.88 5.18
N GLU A 50 -2.73 -9.50 6.33
CA GLU A 50 -2.29 -8.79 7.54
C GLU A 50 -0.88 -8.24 7.34
N PHE A 51 0.02 -9.10 6.84
CA PHE A 51 1.39 -8.75 6.58
C PHE A 51 1.51 -7.56 5.62
N ALA A 52 0.79 -7.61 4.49
CA ALA A 52 0.81 -6.57 3.49
C ALA A 52 0.22 -5.25 4.01
N SER A 53 -0.90 -5.32 4.75
CA SER A 53 -1.52 -4.13 5.33
C SER A 53 -0.61 -3.41 6.34
N ARG A 54 -0.01 -4.16 7.27
CA ARG A 54 0.94 -3.62 8.26
C ARG A 54 2.16 -2.99 7.60
N THR A 55 2.66 -3.65 6.57
CA THR A 55 3.81 -3.18 5.81
C THR A 55 3.50 -1.89 5.05
N LEU A 56 2.39 -1.87 4.31
CA LEU A 56 1.99 -0.71 3.53
C LEU A 56 1.70 0.49 4.43
N TYR A 57 1.08 0.27 5.59
CA TYR A 57 0.89 1.30 6.60
C TYR A 57 2.23 1.90 7.06
N LYS A 58 3.19 1.07 7.50
CA LYS A 58 4.52 1.56 7.93
C LYS A 58 5.25 2.33 6.83
N ALA A 59 5.16 1.85 5.58
CA ALA A 59 5.74 2.53 4.41
C ALA A 59 5.24 3.97 4.29
N ASN A 60 3.92 4.11 4.33
CA ASN A 60 3.28 5.41 4.20
C ASN A 60 3.58 6.28 5.41
N TRP A 61 3.58 5.72 6.63
CA TRP A 61 3.97 6.49 7.82
C TRP A 61 5.33 7.15 7.65
N TYR A 62 6.36 6.41 7.25
CA TYR A 62 7.68 7.00 7.00
C TYR A 62 7.66 8.02 5.86
N LYS A 63 7.01 7.70 4.74
CA LYS A 63 6.85 8.60 3.59
C LYS A 63 6.24 9.94 3.99
N TYR A 64 5.09 9.93 4.67
CA TYR A 64 4.38 11.13 5.08
C TYR A 64 5.05 11.83 6.27
N SER A 65 5.78 11.12 7.13
CA SER A 65 6.57 11.75 8.21
C SER A 65 7.74 12.57 7.67
N GLN A 66 8.41 12.07 6.62
CA GLN A 66 9.57 12.72 6.02
C GLN A 66 9.17 13.79 4.99
N LEU A 67 8.13 13.53 4.19
CA LEU A 67 7.73 14.40 3.08
C LEU A 67 6.58 15.33 3.48
N LYS A 68 6.94 16.48 4.06
CA LYS A 68 5.98 17.48 4.58
C LYS A 68 4.89 17.90 3.58
N HIS A 69 5.23 18.03 2.30
CA HIS A 69 4.27 18.44 1.26
C HIS A 69 3.20 17.36 1.01
N LEU A 70 3.58 16.07 1.01
CA LEU A 70 2.62 14.97 0.90
C LEU A 70 1.75 14.86 2.14
N ARG A 71 2.32 15.07 3.34
CA ARG A 71 1.53 15.08 4.57
C ARG A 71 0.49 16.18 4.58
N ARG A 72 0.86 17.38 4.11
CA ARG A 72 -0.08 18.48 3.95
C ARG A 72 -1.19 18.12 2.94
N ALA A 73 -0.84 17.49 1.82
CA ALA A 73 -1.82 17.01 0.85
C ALA A 73 -2.78 16.00 1.49
N LEU A 74 -2.26 15.03 2.26
CA LEU A 74 -3.07 14.05 2.98
C LEU A 74 -4.01 14.71 4.00
N PHE A 75 -3.54 15.67 4.79
CA PHE A 75 -4.37 16.38 5.78
C PHE A 75 -5.43 17.27 5.12
N ASN A 76 -5.14 17.84 3.95
CA ASN A 76 -6.10 18.62 3.18
C ASN A 76 -7.24 17.77 2.61
N THR A 77 -7.18 16.43 2.71
CA THR A 77 -8.32 15.55 2.39
C THR A 77 -9.38 15.57 3.49
N LEU A 78 -9.13 16.23 4.62
CA LEU A 78 -10.10 16.42 5.71
C LEU A 78 -10.72 15.08 6.13
N ASN A 79 -12.05 14.98 6.11
CA ASN A 79 -12.82 13.78 6.41
C ASN A 79 -13.32 13.07 5.13
N TYR A 80 -12.85 13.45 3.94
CA TYR A 80 -13.22 12.77 2.71
C TYR A 80 -12.65 11.35 2.69
N GLU A 81 -13.40 10.45 2.05
CA GLU A 81 -12.95 9.10 1.80
C GLU A 81 -11.94 9.09 0.65
N LEU A 82 -10.80 8.43 0.86
CA LEU A 82 -9.79 8.24 -0.18
C LEU A 82 -10.04 6.92 -0.91
N VAL A 83 -10.08 7.00 -2.23
CA VAL A 83 -10.50 5.88 -3.09
C VAL A 83 -9.46 5.66 -4.17
N GLU A 84 -8.89 4.45 -4.22
CA GLU A 84 -7.94 4.05 -5.26
C GLU A 84 -8.69 3.43 -6.45
N THR A 85 -8.64 4.09 -7.60
CA THR A 85 -9.50 3.79 -8.78
C THR A 85 -8.78 2.99 -9.86
N ASN A 86 -7.81 2.15 -9.49
CA ASN A 86 -7.19 1.23 -10.44
C ASN A 86 -8.19 0.13 -10.83
N PRO A 87 -8.61 0.03 -12.12
CA PRO A 87 -9.60 -0.95 -12.55
C PRO A 87 -9.13 -2.40 -12.49
N PHE A 88 -7.82 -2.63 -12.38
CA PHE A 88 -7.23 -3.95 -12.33
C PHE A 88 -6.87 -4.40 -10.91
N ASP A 89 -7.22 -3.61 -9.89
CA ASP A 89 -6.88 -3.90 -8.50
C ASP A 89 -8.09 -3.69 -7.56
N PRO A 90 -9.00 -4.67 -7.48
CA PRO A 90 -10.13 -4.63 -6.56
C PRO A 90 -9.74 -4.97 -5.11
N TYR A 91 -8.48 -5.34 -4.83
CA TYR A 91 -8.04 -5.65 -3.47
C TYR A 91 -7.50 -4.40 -2.76
N TRP A 92 -6.57 -3.68 -3.40
CA TRP A 92 -6.06 -2.43 -2.84
C TRP A 92 -6.95 -1.24 -3.17
N GLY A 93 -7.60 -1.25 -4.34
CA GLY A 93 -8.54 -0.22 -4.78
C GLY A 93 -9.97 -0.73 -4.91
N ILE A 94 -10.78 0.03 -5.64
CA ILE A 94 -12.19 -0.28 -5.90
C ILE A 94 -12.40 -1.09 -7.18
N GLY A 95 -11.37 -1.33 -7.98
CA GLY A 95 -11.51 -2.09 -9.23
C GLY A 95 -12.33 -1.38 -10.31
N ILE A 96 -12.50 -0.06 -10.22
CA ILE A 96 -13.31 0.77 -11.12
C ILE A 96 -12.53 2.05 -11.45
N ARG A 97 -12.56 2.47 -12.73
CA ARG A 97 -11.94 3.73 -13.17
C ARG A 97 -12.70 4.94 -12.64
N ILE A 98 -12.02 6.06 -12.45
CA ILE A 98 -12.65 7.28 -11.93
C ILE A 98 -13.75 7.84 -12.87
N GLU A 99 -13.66 7.58 -14.17
CA GLU A 99 -14.64 8.05 -15.17
C GLU A 99 -15.83 7.10 -15.35
N ASP A 100 -15.81 5.93 -14.72
CA ASP A 100 -16.85 4.91 -14.88
C ASP A 100 -18.04 5.22 -13.97
N LEU A 101 -19.24 5.32 -14.55
CA LEU A 101 -20.48 5.64 -13.84
C LEU A 101 -20.81 4.67 -12.68
N ARG A 102 -20.23 3.46 -12.69
CA ARG A 102 -20.41 2.49 -11.60
C ARG A 102 -19.74 2.94 -10.30
N ILE A 103 -18.83 3.92 -10.35
CA ILE A 103 -18.09 4.43 -9.18
C ILE A 103 -19.00 5.05 -8.12
N ASP A 104 -20.15 5.60 -8.49
CA ASP A 104 -21.06 6.23 -7.52
C ASP A 104 -21.81 5.21 -6.65
N ASN A 105 -21.87 3.94 -7.07
CA ASN A 105 -22.49 2.88 -6.31
C ASN A 105 -21.45 2.01 -5.60
N ARG A 106 -21.35 2.18 -4.28
CA ARG A 106 -20.45 1.43 -3.38
C ARG A 106 -20.62 -0.09 -3.45
N SER A 107 -21.77 -0.61 -3.84
CA SER A 107 -21.95 -2.07 -3.99
C SER A 107 -21.08 -2.66 -5.11
N ASN A 108 -20.58 -1.82 -6.03
CA ASN A 108 -19.70 -2.25 -7.11
C ASN A 108 -18.22 -2.24 -6.70
N TRP A 109 -17.89 -1.67 -5.55
CA TRP A 109 -16.51 -1.42 -5.18
C TRP A 109 -15.82 -2.69 -4.69
N GLY A 110 -14.54 -2.80 -5.07
CA GLY A 110 -13.57 -3.63 -4.38
C GLY A 110 -13.31 -3.16 -2.94
N ALA A 111 -12.28 -3.74 -2.33
CA ALA A 111 -12.04 -3.58 -0.90
C ALA A 111 -11.46 -2.21 -0.50
N ASN A 112 -10.85 -1.45 -1.43
CA ASN A 112 -10.23 -0.14 -1.18
C ASN A 112 -9.28 -0.15 0.05
N ASN A 113 -8.52 -1.24 0.25
CA ASN A 113 -7.66 -1.40 1.42
C ASN A 113 -6.57 -0.31 1.51
N PHE A 114 -6.10 0.20 0.37
CA PHE A 114 -5.11 1.27 0.36
C PHE A 114 -5.70 2.60 0.85
N GLY A 115 -6.89 2.97 0.36
CA GLY A 115 -7.62 4.14 0.82
C GLY A 115 -7.87 4.09 2.34
N LYS A 116 -8.31 2.94 2.86
CA LYS A 116 -8.49 2.69 4.30
C LYS A 116 -7.20 2.92 5.10
N ILE A 117 -6.06 2.45 4.60
CA ILE A 117 -4.76 2.66 5.24
C ILE A 117 -4.38 4.14 5.27
N LEU A 118 -4.58 4.88 4.16
CA LEU A 118 -4.27 6.30 4.11
C LEU A 118 -5.16 7.13 5.03
N MET A 119 -6.45 6.80 5.12
CA MET A 119 -7.36 7.47 6.05
C MET A 119 -6.99 7.19 7.51
N LYS A 120 -6.70 5.93 7.86
CA LYS A 120 -6.18 5.59 9.19
C LYS A 120 -4.91 6.37 9.51
N LEU A 121 -3.98 6.43 8.56
CA LEU A 121 -2.72 7.17 8.70
C LEU A 121 -2.96 8.66 8.95
N ARG A 122 -3.86 9.28 8.18
CA ARG A 122 -4.25 10.69 8.33
C ARG A 122 -4.73 10.95 9.75
N ASP A 123 -5.69 10.16 10.21
CA ASP A 123 -6.36 10.37 11.50
C ASP A 123 -5.39 10.20 12.68
N GLU A 124 -4.51 9.19 12.62
CA GLU A 124 -3.49 8.95 13.64
C GLU A 124 -2.37 10.01 13.63
N MET A 125 -1.97 10.50 12.45
CA MET A 125 -0.95 11.55 12.35
C MET A 125 -1.46 12.95 12.72
N GLN A 126 -2.78 13.19 12.71
CA GLN A 126 -3.39 14.42 13.19
C GLN A 126 -3.61 14.43 14.70
N SER A 127 -3.71 13.23 15.30
CA SER A 127 -3.94 13.06 16.74
C SER A 127 -2.65 13.07 17.58
N ASN A 128 -1.49 13.04 16.93
CA ASN A 128 -0.15 13.13 17.55
C ASN A 128 0.47 14.51 17.31
#